data_AF-A0A7J4LYR4-F1
#
_entry.id   AF-A0A7J4LYR4-F1
#
_cell.length_a   1.000
_cell.length_b   1.000
_cell.length_c   1.000
_cell.angle_alpha   90.00
_cell.angle_beta   90.00
_cell.angle_gamma   90.00
#
_symmetry.space_group_name_H-M   'P 1'
#
loop_
_entity.id
_entity.type
_entity.pdbx_description
1 polymer ?
#
loop_
_entity_poly.entity_id
_entity_poly.type
_entity_poly.pdbx_seq_one_letter_code
_entity_poly.pdbx_strand_id
1 'polypeptide(L)'
;MEIDREVGDVANQIVEAALRCHDAEIIKKIRVGESECKNELLFFIKPEVFLLDNISDMIKITEMMLLDLYKFGVKIDGICAVNGSVLDKYNIMSKHYRFINIISNSASVALDSDTKRKIEEAYGLSPGKYTVLGGHEYLKEYSRETPESLDKAWFEEKSVKIRSGLYTRHIKKDGRDIVLVNGFHPKQLFHFTNPSHRIVLMLLHADTKWSTLKNEMVGATFPEKAAPDSMRGELYKNAKDYGLKSVTVENNCMHLSAGPFEAMAEVVNFFSAITKMDIKKERPLMLKKMLSAGIDYGITIKTLDNPEIEYRSKRTDLFTATEEMDSDEAISLFKETLKAGKQEGEI
;
A
#
# COMPACT_ATOMS: atom_id res chain seq x y z
N MET A 1 2.40 16.11 -28.41
CA MET A 1 2.61 15.29 -29.62
C MET A 1 3.85 14.40 -29.51
N GLU A 2 5.04 14.93 -29.20
CA GLU A 2 6.24 14.08 -29.03
C GLU A 2 6.23 13.30 -27.71
N ILE A 3 5.88 13.97 -26.59
CA ILE A 3 5.70 13.32 -25.28
C ILE A 3 4.59 12.27 -25.31
N ASP A 4 3.43 12.58 -25.92
CA ASP A 4 2.33 11.62 -26.01
C ASP A 4 2.75 10.34 -26.75
N ARG A 5 3.54 10.49 -27.82
CA ARG A 5 4.07 9.34 -28.56
C ARG A 5 5.06 8.53 -27.73
N GLU A 6 6.02 9.18 -27.05
CA GLU A 6 6.98 8.50 -26.18
C GLU A 6 6.28 7.76 -25.03
N VAL A 7 5.29 8.40 -24.41
CA VAL A 7 4.50 7.82 -23.33
C VAL A 7 3.66 6.65 -23.83
N GLY A 8 3.05 6.77 -25.01
CA GLY A 8 2.33 5.66 -25.67
C GLY A 8 3.24 4.46 -25.94
N ASP A 9 4.46 4.68 -26.44
CA ASP A 9 5.42 3.60 -26.69
C ASP A 9 5.84 2.90 -25.39
N VAL A 10 6.06 3.65 -24.30
CA VAL A 10 6.36 3.08 -22.97
C VAL A 10 5.16 2.33 -22.39
N ALA A 11 3.94 2.85 -22.55
CA ALA A 11 2.72 2.16 -22.11
C ALA A 11 2.54 0.81 -22.80
N ASN A 12 2.78 0.75 -24.11
CA ASN A 12 2.77 -0.50 -24.87
C ASN A 12 3.80 -1.51 -24.32
N GLN A 13 5.05 -1.09 -24.12
CA GLN A 13 6.10 -1.94 -23.56
C GLN A 13 5.72 -2.47 -22.17
N ILE A 14 5.12 -1.64 -21.32
CA ILE A 14 4.64 -2.02 -19.99
C ILE A 14 3.57 -3.11 -20.08
N VAL A 15 2.57 -2.92 -20.92
CA VAL A 15 1.45 -3.87 -21.06
C VAL A 15 1.94 -5.19 -21.64
N GLU A 16 2.77 -5.15 -22.69
CA GLU A 16 3.36 -6.36 -23.28
C GLU A 16 4.19 -7.14 -22.27
N ALA A 17 5.06 -6.45 -21.52
CA ALA A 17 5.87 -7.05 -20.47
C ALA A 17 5.00 -7.66 -19.36
N ALA A 18 3.97 -6.95 -18.89
CA ALA A 18 3.07 -7.45 -17.86
C ALA A 18 2.37 -8.74 -18.32
N LEU A 19 1.81 -8.77 -19.52
CA LEU A 19 1.06 -9.92 -20.06
C LEU A 19 1.92 -11.17 -20.24
N ARG A 20 3.21 -11.02 -20.61
CA ARG A 20 4.13 -12.15 -20.80
C ARG A 20 4.97 -12.51 -19.57
N CYS A 21 4.90 -11.71 -18.50
CA CYS A 21 5.73 -11.90 -17.31
C CYS A 21 5.31 -13.19 -16.57
N HIS A 22 6.25 -14.10 -16.32
CA HIS A 22 6.03 -15.30 -15.49
C HIS A 22 6.82 -15.28 -14.18
N ASP A 23 7.74 -14.32 -14.03
CA ASP A 23 8.59 -14.12 -12.84
C ASP A 23 8.62 -12.61 -12.51
N ALA A 24 9.79 -11.96 -12.55
CA ALA A 24 9.90 -10.51 -12.56
C ALA A 24 10.70 -10.06 -13.78
N GLU A 25 10.26 -8.99 -14.44
CA GLU A 25 10.88 -8.46 -15.64
C GLU A 25 11.19 -6.98 -15.49
N ILE A 26 12.47 -6.62 -15.60
CA ILE A 26 12.93 -5.23 -15.54
C ILE A 26 12.78 -4.61 -16.94
N ILE A 27 11.87 -3.64 -17.06
CA ILE A 27 11.59 -2.90 -18.30
C ILE A 27 12.51 -1.67 -18.39
N LYS A 28 12.70 -0.99 -17.25
CA LYS A 28 13.65 0.11 -17.09
C LYS A 28 14.50 -0.15 -15.86
N LYS A 29 15.82 -0.03 -15.99
CA LYS A 29 16.78 -0.22 -14.88
C LYS A 29 16.32 0.59 -13.66
N ILE A 30 16.22 -0.10 -12.53
CA ILE A 30 15.83 0.48 -11.24
C ILE A 30 17.04 1.19 -10.63
N ARG A 31 16.89 2.47 -10.31
CA ARG A 31 17.98 3.35 -9.83
C ARG A 31 17.69 3.88 -8.42
N VAL A 32 17.70 2.98 -7.43
CA VAL A 32 17.40 3.33 -6.03
C VAL A 32 18.42 4.33 -5.49
N GLY A 33 17.91 5.45 -4.98
CA GLY A 33 18.66 6.55 -4.41
C GLY A 33 19.55 7.31 -5.40
N GLU A 34 19.49 7.06 -6.72
CA GLU A 34 20.30 7.77 -7.72
C GLU A 34 19.57 9.02 -8.25
N SER A 35 19.19 9.93 -7.35
CA SER A 35 18.50 11.17 -7.72
C SER A 35 18.80 12.30 -6.73
N GLU A 36 18.72 13.53 -7.22
CA GLU A 36 18.82 14.77 -6.42
C GLU A 36 17.44 15.33 -6.04
N CYS A 37 16.35 14.71 -6.50
CA CYS A 37 14.99 15.11 -6.14
C CYS A 37 14.75 15.00 -4.63
N LYS A 38 13.72 15.69 -4.14
CA LYS A 38 13.35 15.64 -2.72
C LYS A 38 12.81 14.30 -2.25
N ASN A 39 12.01 13.64 -3.08
CA ASN A 39 11.22 12.47 -2.71
C ASN A 39 11.57 11.27 -3.61
N GLU A 40 11.58 10.08 -3.00
CA GLU A 40 11.67 8.78 -3.68
C GLU A 40 10.47 7.94 -3.25
N LEU A 41 9.68 7.47 -4.22
CA LEU A 41 8.38 6.84 -3.99
C LEU A 41 8.29 5.50 -4.72
N LEU A 42 7.48 4.59 -4.18
CA LEU A 42 7.01 3.42 -4.92
C LEU A 42 5.62 3.72 -5.48
N PHE A 43 5.42 3.40 -6.75
CA PHE A 43 4.12 3.36 -7.39
C PHE A 43 3.92 2.00 -8.03
N PHE A 44 2.69 1.48 -8.05
CA PHE A 44 2.39 0.35 -8.91
C PHE A 44 0.99 0.36 -9.49
N ILE A 45 0.91 -0.14 -10.71
CA ILE A 45 -0.35 -0.49 -11.37
C ILE A 45 -0.80 -1.86 -10.86
N LYS A 46 -2.05 -1.95 -10.44
CA LYS A 46 -2.64 -3.12 -9.80
C LYS A 46 -3.15 -4.16 -10.83
N PRO A 47 -3.38 -5.42 -10.41
CA PRO A 47 -3.74 -6.50 -11.31
C PRO A 47 -4.96 -6.27 -12.16
N GLU A 48 -5.99 -5.61 -11.64
CA GLU A 48 -7.25 -5.37 -12.35
C GLU A 48 -7.08 -4.63 -13.69
N VAL A 49 -5.99 -3.86 -13.87
CA VAL A 49 -5.68 -3.21 -15.15
C VAL A 49 -5.22 -4.24 -16.19
N PHE A 50 -4.43 -5.24 -15.78
CA PHE A 50 -3.88 -6.28 -16.67
C PHE A 50 -4.80 -7.49 -16.81
N LEU A 51 -5.96 -7.47 -16.17
CA LEU A 51 -7.01 -8.49 -16.26
C LEU A 51 -8.16 -8.07 -17.19
N LEU A 52 -8.06 -6.91 -17.85
CA LEU A 52 -9.02 -6.47 -18.85
C LEU A 52 -9.03 -7.41 -20.07
N ASP A 53 -10.16 -7.52 -20.74
CA ASP A 53 -10.27 -8.37 -21.94
C ASP A 53 -9.56 -7.76 -23.15
N ASN A 54 -9.44 -6.43 -23.19
CA ASN A 54 -8.93 -5.69 -24.33
C ASN A 54 -7.58 -5.01 -24.01
N ILE A 55 -6.55 -5.37 -24.79
CA ILE A 55 -5.20 -4.81 -24.66
C ILE A 55 -5.19 -3.29 -24.86
N SER A 56 -6.03 -2.74 -25.75
CA SER A 56 -6.08 -1.28 -25.96
C SER A 56 -6.53 -0.53 -24.71
N ASP A 57 -7.39 -1.13 -23.88
CA ASP A 57 -7.87 -0.51 -22.64
C ASP A 57 -6.77 -0.54 -21.57
N MET A 58 -5.99 -1.63 -21.50
CA MET A 58 -4.81 -1.70 -20.64
C MET A 58 -3.79 -0.62 -20.99
N ILE A 59 -3.51 -0.44 -22.29
CA ILE A 59 -2.59 0.58 -22.79
C ILE A 59 -3.13 1.97 -22.46
N LYS A 60 -4.42 2.23 -22.72
CA LYS A 60 -5.06 3.52 -22.47
C LYS A 60 -4.99 3.91 -20.99
N ILE A 61 -5.25 2.99 -20.07
CA ILE A 61 -5.12 3.25 -18.62
C ILE A 61 -3.65 3.53 -18.27
N THR A 62 -2.73 2.69 -18.74
CA THR A 62 -1.30 2.82 -18.46
C THR A 62 -0.74 4.14 -18.99
N GLU A 63 -1.10 4.53 -20.21
CA GLU A 63 -0.74 5.79 -20.84
C GLU A 63 -1.26 6.98 -20.05
N MET A 64 -2.52 6.96 -19.62
CA MET A 64 -3.10 8.00 -18.76
C MET A 64 -2.28 8.18 -17.47
N MET A 65 -1.93 7.09 -16.79
CA MET A 65 -1.12 7.14 -15.57
C MET A 65 0.27 7.72 -15.83
N LEU A 66 0.93 7.33 -16.92
CA LEU A 66 2.25 7.84 -17.29
C LEU A 66 2.21 9.33 -17.65
N LEU A 67 1.17 9.76 -18.37
CA LEU A 67 0.97 11.18 -18.70
C LEU A 67 0.77 12.01 -17.44
N ASP A 68 0.01 11.53 -16.47
CA ASP A 68 -0.17 12.25 -15.20
C ASP A 68 1.12 12.29 -14.39
N LEU A 69 1.90 11.20 -14.31
CA LEU A 69 3.24 11.24 -13.71
C LEU A 69 4.10 12.33 -14.36
N TYR A 70 4.10 12.43 -15.69
CA TYR A 70 4.83 13.47 -16.41
C TYR A 70 4.31 14.89 -16.08
N LYS A 71 3.00 15.13 -16.12
CA LYS A 71 2.38 16.43 -15.83
C LYS A 71 2.71 16.94 -14.42
N PHE A 72 2.81 16.03 -13.45
CA PHE A 72 3.16 16.36 -12.06
C PHE A 72 4.67 16.43 -11.83
N GLY A 73 5.49 16.42 -12.88
CA GLY A 73 6.95 16.55 -12.77
C GLY A 73 7.62 15.34 -12.11
N VAL A 74 7.00 14.16 -12.20
CA VAL A 74 7.53 12.92 -11.62
C VAL A 74 8.44 12.24 -12.63
N LYS A 75 9.65 11.90 -12.18
CA LYS A 75 10.60 11.13 -12.95
C LYS A 75 10.44 9.65 -12.62
N ILE A 76 10.34 8.81 -13.65
CA ILE A 76 10.31 7.36 -13.51
C ILE A 76 11.73 6.83 -13.65
N ASP A 77 12.33 6.30 -12.58
CA ASP A 77 13.72 5.85 -12.52
C ASP A 77 13.86 4.33 -12.29
N GLY A 78 12.77 3.59 -12.56
CA GLY A 78 12.74 2.14 -12.61
C GLY A 78 11.36 1.65 -12.98
N ILE A 79 11.28 0.59 -13.78
CA ILE A 79 10.01 -0.06 -14.14
C ILE A 79 10.22 -1.57 -14.14
N CYS A 80 9.35 -2.30 -13.45
CA CYS A 80 9.40 -3.75 -13.38
C CYS A 80 8.00 -4.37 -13.37
N ALA A 81 7.73 -5.29 -14.28
CA ALA A 81 6.54 -6.15 -14.22
C ALA A 81 6.82 -7.33 -13.28
N VAL A 82 5.85 -7.70 -12.44
CA VAL A 82 6.01 -8.76 -11.44
C VAL A 82 4.80 -9.68 -11.40
N ASN A 83 5.06 -10.98 -11.44
CA ASN A 83 4.07 -12.06 -11.34
C ASN A 83 3.58 -12.26 -9.90
N GLY A 84 2.29 -12.56 -9.72
CA GLY A 84 1.71 -12.86 -8.42
C GLY A 84 2.40 -13.98 -7.65
N SER A 85 2.91 -15.00 -8.34
CA SER A 85 3.70 -16.09 -7.74
C SER A 85 5.02 -15.60 -7.13
N VAL A 86 5.63 -14.54 -7.69
CA VAL A 86 6.82 -13.89 -7.12
C VAL A 86 6.44 -13.11 -5.87
N LEU A 87 5.34 -12.35 -5.95
CA LEU A 87 4.80 -11.62 -4.81
C LEU A 87 4.49 -12.56 -3.64
N ASP A 88 3.94 -13.74 -3.93
CA ASP A 88 3.64 -14.80 -2.97
C ASP A 88 4.91 -15.41 -2.38
N LYS A 89 5.81 -15.91 -3.24
CA LYS A 89 7.07 -16.57 -2.86
C LYS A 89 7.90 -15.75 -1.88
N TYR A 90 7.96 -14.43 -2.08
CA TYR A 90 8.76 -13.53 -1.25
C TYR A 90 7.95 -12.82 -0.16
N ASN A 91 6.66 -13.14 -0.02
CA ASN A 91 5.71 -12.53 0.92
C ASN A 91 5.66 -11.00 0.80
N ILE A 92 5.80 -10.47 -0.41
CA ILE A 92 5.97 -9.03 -0.65
C ILE A 92 4.72 -8.28 -0.20
N MET A 93 3.54 -8.75 -0.59
CA MET A 93 2.27 -8.11 -0.25
C MET A 93 1.89 -8.29 1.21
N SER A 94 2.22 -9.44 1.81
CA SER A 94 2.03 -9.69 3.24
C SER A 94 2.88 -8.74 4.10
N LYS A 95 4.09 -8.40 3.64
CA LYS A 95 4.98 -7.40 4.29
C LYS A 95 4.51 -5.96 4.03
N HIS A 96 4.06 -5.67 2.81
CA HIS A 96 3.49 -4.35 2.49
C HIS A 96 2.25 -4.06 3.36
N TYR A 97 1.34 -5.03 3.52
CA TYR A 97 0.17 -4.93 4.40
C TYR A 97 0.42 -5.49 5.81
N ARG A 98 1.65 -5.40 6.35
CA ARG A 98 2.10 -6.13 7.55
C ARG A 98 1.10 -6.12 8.72
N PHE A 99 0.63 -4.95 9.13
CA PHE A 99 -0.29 -4.85 10.27
C PHE A 99 -1.63 -5.53 9.99
N ILE A 100 -2.23 -5.26 8.81
CA ILE A 100 -3.48 -5.89 8.37
C ILE A 100 -3.31 -7.41 8.32
N ASN A 101 -2.19 -7.89 7.77
CA ASN A 101 -1.88 -9.31 7.63
C ASN A 101 -1.70 -10.01 8.98
N ILE A 102 -0.97 -9.41 9.91
CA ILE A 102 -0.80 -9.94 11.27
C ILE A 102 -2.18 -10.08 11.92
N ILE A 103 -2.94 -8.98 11.99
CA ILE A 103 -4.24 -8.99 12.67
C ILE A 103 -5.22 -9.95 11.99
N SER A 104 -5.26 -10.00 10.65
CA SER A 104 -6.15 -10.94 9.94
C SER A 104 -5.83 -12.42 10.25
N ASN A 105 -4.59 -12.73 10.65
CA ASN A 105 -4.15 -14.08 11.01
C ASN A 105 -4.21 -14.41 12.50
N SER A 106 -4.36 -13.41 13.37
CA SER A 106 -4.24 -13.60 14.83
C SER A 106 -5.12 -12.69 15.69
N ALA A 107 -6.19 -12.10 15.14
CA ALA A 107 -7.06 -11.19 15.89
C ALA A 107 -7.64 -11.82 17.16
N SER A 108 -7.87 -13.14 17.17
CA SER A 108 -8.36 -13.86 18.35
C SER A 108 -7.48 -13.65 19.60
N VAL A 109 -6.17 -13.41 19.41
CA VAL A 109 -5.18 -13.24 20.50
C VAL A 109 -4.43 -11.91 20.47
N ALA A 110 -4.34 -11.24 19.33
CA ALA A 110 -3.50 -10.05 19.14
C ALA A 110 -4.14 -8.73 19.59
N LEU A 111 -5.45 -8.70 19.84
CA LEU A 111 -6.14 -7.47 20.25
C LEU A 111 -5.96 -7.20 21.75
N ASP A 112 -5.42 -6.02 22.07
CA ASP A 112 -5.32 -5.48 23.43
C ASP A 112 -6.71 -5.12 24.02
N SER A 113 -6.72 -4.84 25.33
CA SER A 113 -7.95 -4.52 26.08
C SER A 113 -8.59 -3.20 25.66
N ASP A 114 -7.80 -2.21 25.25
CA ASP A 114 -8.29 -0.92 24.76
C ASP A 114 -9.07 -1.08 23.44
N THR A 115 -8.51 -1.87 22.53
CA THR A 115 -9.10 -2.20 21.24
C THR A 115 -10.39 -2.99 21.40
N LYS A 116 -10.40 -4.00 22.29
CA LYS A 116 -11.62 -4.78 22.60
C LYS A 116 -12.73 -3.89 23.14
N ARG A 117 -12.41 -2.97 24.06
CA ARG A 117 -13.39 -2.02 24.59
C ARG A 117 -13.99 -1.11 23.50
N LYS A 118 -13.16 -0.59 22.59
CA LYS A 118 -13.65 0.20 21.44
C LYS A 118 -14.58 -0.59 20.52
N ILE A 119 -14.30 -1.89 20.32
CA ILE A 119 -15.15 -2.80 19.56
C ILE A 119 -16.50 -3.00 20.27
N GLU A 120 -16.46 -3.25 21.59
CA GLU A 120 -17.65 -3.43 22.42
C GLU A 120 -18.55 -2.20 22.40
N GLU A 121 -17.96 -1.01 22.55
CA GLU A 121 -18.66 0.28 22.43
C GLU A 121 -19.27 0.46 21.04
N ALA A 122 -18.53 0.13 19.98
CA ALA A 122 -19.00 0.30 18.61
C ALA A 122 -20.21 -0.58 18.25
N TYR A 123 -20.32 -1.77 18.84
CA TYR A 123 -21.37 -2.75 18.53
C TYR A 123 -22.38 -2.97 19.66
N GLY A 124 -22.21 -2.31 20.81
CA GLY A 124 -23.04 -2.55 22.00
C GLY A 124 -22.89 -3.97 22.56
N LEU A 125 -21.71 -4.57 22.43
CA LEU A 125 -21.45 -5.95 22.87
C LEU A 125 -21.03 -5.98 24.34
N SER A 126 -21.36 -7.09 25.01
CA SER A 126 -20.88 -7.36 26.37
C SER A 126 -19.55 -8.10 26.35
N PRO A 127 -18.58 -7.74 27.22
CA PRO A 127 -17.33 -8.46 27.34
C PRO A 127 -17.52 -9.97 27.52
N GLY A 128 -16.77 -10.76 26.74
CA GLY A 128 -16.80 -12.23 26.82
C GLY A 128 -18.07 -12.90 26.25
N LYS A 129 -18.95 -12.15 25.58
CA LYS A 129 -20.16 -12.69 24.92
C LYS A 129 -20.05 -12.81 23.40
N TYR A 130 -18.89 -12.54 22.83
CA TYR A 130 -18.61 -12.62 21.40
C TYR A 130 -17.25 -13.28 21.16
N THR A 131 -17.06 -13.82 19.95
CA THR A 131 -15.78 -14.35 19.47
C THR A 131 -15.13 -13.32 18.55
N VAL A 132 -13.81 -13.18 18.62
CA VAL A 132 -13.04 -12.37 17.65
C VAL A 132 -12.33 -13.33 16.69
N LEU A 133 -12.49 -13.10 15.39
CA LEU A 133 -11.77 -13.84 14.35
C LEU A 133 -11.22 -12.85 13.31
N GLY A 134 -9.94 -12.98 12.97
CA GLY A 134 -9.39 -12.34 11.78
C GLY A 134 -9.89 -13.04 10.52
N GLY A 135 -9.86 -12.36 9.37
CA GLY A 135 -10.33 -12.93 8.09
C GLY A 135 -9.70 -14.30 7.77
N HIS A 136 -8.40 -14.48 8.02
CA HIS A 136 -7.74 -15.78 7.81
C HIS A 136 -8.08 -16.81 8.90
N GLU A 137 -8.29 -16.38 10.14
CA GLU A 137 -8.76 -17.28 11.22
C GLU A 137 -10.18 -17.77 10.92
N TYR A 138 -11.05 -16.87 10.46
CA TYR A 138 -12.41 -17.20 10.06
C TYR A 138 -12.42 -18.26 8.96
N LEU A 139 -11.60 -18.13 7.90
CA LEU A 139 -11.54 -19.13 6.83
C LEU A 139 -10.96 -20.48 7.29
N LYS A 140 -10.10 -20.49 8.31
CA LYS A 140 -9.62 -21.74 8.93
C LYS A 140 -10.74 -22.44 9.70
N GLU A 141 -11.56 -21.71 10.44
CA GLU A 141 -12.70 -22.25 11.20
C GLU A 141 -13.85 -22.65 10.26
N TYR A 142 -14.11 -21.85 9.22
CA TYR A 142 -15.20 -22.02 8.26
C TYR A 142 -14.67 -22.46 6.89
N SER A 143 -14.01 -23.61 6.84
CA SER A 143 -13.27 -24.12 5.66
C SER A 143 -14.09 -24.38 4.39
N ARG A 144 -15.43 -24.29 4.45
CA ARG A 144 -16.32 -24.33 3.27
C ARG A 144 -16.46 -22.98 2.58
N GLU A 145 -16.10 -21.90 3.25
CA GLU A 145 -16.08 -20.56 2.69
C GLU A 145 -14.74 -20.28 2.00
N THR A 146 -14.77 -19.41 1.01
CA THR A 146 -13.59 -18.99 0.25
C THR A 146 -13.29 -17.51 0.53
N PRO A 147 -12.08 -17.03 0.21
CA PRO A 147 -11.77 -15.60 0.24
C PRO A 147 -12.82 -14.75 -0.50
N GLU A 148 -13.31 -15.22 -1.64
CA GLU A 148 -14.34 -14.53 -2.43
C GLU A 148 -15.70 -14.48 -1.72
N SER A 149 -16.14 -15.58 -1.10
CA SER A 149 -17.42 -15.59 -0.39
C SER A 149 -17.37 -14.73 0.88
N LEU A 150 -16.26 -14.78 1.62
CA LEU A 150 -16.06 -13.96 2.81
C LEU A 150 -16.01 -12.48 2.48
N ASP A 151 -15.32 -12.11 1.41
CA ASP A 151 -15.20 -10.73 0.98
C ASP A 151 -16.52 -10.16 0.44
N LYS A 152 -17.26 -10.95 -0.35
CA LYS A 152 -18.62 -10.58 -0.75
C LYS A 152 -19.47 -10.33 0.49
N ALA A 153 -19.45 -11.27 1.45
CA ALA A 153 -20.16 -11.10 2.71
C ALA A 153 -19.70 -9.83 3.40
N TRP A 154 -18.40 -9.59 3.56
CA TRP A 154 -17.80 -8.42 4.23
C TRP A 154 -18.38 -7.09 3.73
N PHE A 155 -18.49 -6.91 2.42
CA PHE A 155 -18.96 -5.66 1.80
C PHE A 155 -20.49 -5.52 1.70
N GLU A 156 -21.29 -6.50 2.17
CA GLU A 156 -22.75 -6.35 2.26
C GLU A 156 -23.18 -5.28 3.27
N GLU A 157 -22.35 -5.01 4.29
CA GLU A 157 -22.60 -3.96 5.27
C GLU A 157 -21.32 -3.17 5.54
N LYS A 158 -21.49 -1.97 6.11
CA LYS A 158 -20.39 -1.08 6.43
C LYS A 158 -19.55 -1.63 7.59
N SER A 159 -18.24 -1.76 7.38
CA SER A 159 -17.29 -2.04 8.46
C SER A 159 -17.01 -0.80 9.31
N VAL A 160 -16.63 -1.02 10.58
CA VAL A 160 -16.18 0.02 11.50
C VAL A 160 -14.66 0.05 11.53
N LYS A 161 -14.07 1.23 11.27
CA LYS A 161 -12.64 1.46 11.44
C LYS A 161 -12.36 1.78 12.91
N ILE A 162 -11.64 0.91 13.61
CA ILE A 162 -11.23 1.13 15.00
C ILE A 162 -9.96 1.98 15.07
N ARG A 163 -9.00 1.70 14.19
CA ARG A 163 -7.79 2.50 13.93
C ARG A 163 -7.23 2.20 12.54
N SER A 164 -6.14 2.84 12.14
CA SER A 164 -5.49 2.54 10.86
C SER A 164 -5.16 1.05 10.77
N GLY A 165 -5.50 0.42 9.63
CA GLY A 165 -5.30 -1.01 9.40
C GLY A 165 -6.15 -1.98 10.25
N LEU A 166 -7.07 -1.50 11.09
CA LEU A 166 -7.96 -2.33 11.91
C LEU A 166 -9.43 -2.00 11.63
N TYR A 167 -10.05 -2.83 10.82
CA TYR A 167 -11.47 -2.75 10.46
C TYR A 167 -12.21 -3.96 11.01
N THR A 168 -13.40 -3.74 11.53
CA THR A 168 -14.21 -4.80 12.13
C THR A 168 -15.62 -4.81 11.55
N ARG A 169 -16.28 -5.95 11.64
CA ARG A 169 -17.72 -6.09 11.46
C ARG A 169 -18.26 -7.09 12.47
N HIS A 170 -19.41 -6.78 13.07
CA HIS A 170 -20.16 -7.72 13.87
C HIS A 170 -21.10 -8.54 12.97
N ILE A 171 -21.01 -9.86 13.06
CA ILE A 171 -21.86 -10.81 12.34
C ILE A 171 -22.42 -11.85 13.31
N LYS A 172 -23.58 -12.43 12.96
CA LYS A 172 -24.13 -13.61 13.65
C LYS A 172 -23.97 -14.83 12.77
N LYS A 173 -23.32 -15.87 13.29
CA LYS A 173 -23.10 -17.13 12.56
C LYS A 173 -23.17 -18.32 13.50
N ASP A 174 -23.94 -19.34 13.12
CA ASP A 174 -24.20 -20.54 13.94
C ASP A 174 -24.68 -20.23 15.36
N GLY A 175 -25.51 -19.19 15.50
CA GLY A 175 -26.02 -18.74 16.79
C GLY A 175 -24.99 -18.01 17.68
N ARG A 176 -23.81 -17.67 17.16
CA ARG A 176 -22.75 -16.95 17.87
C ARG A 176 -22.58 -15.53 17.33
N ASP A 177 -22.28 -14.60 18.23
CA ASP A 177 -21.80 -13.27 17.87
C ASP A 177 -20.30 -13.33 17.55
N ILE A 178 -19.93 -12.92 16.34
CA ILE A 178 -18.55 -12.88 15.86
C ILE A 178 -18.21 -11.45 15.49
N VAL A 179 -17.10 -10.94 16.04
CA VAL A 179 -16.43 -9.75 15.53
C VAL A 179 -15.38 -10.22 14.53
N LEU A 180 -15.72 -10.08 13.26
CA LEU A 180 -14.82 -10.37 12.14
C LEU A 180 -13.88 -9.18 11.93
N VAL A 181 -12.58 -9.44 11.86
CA VAL A 181 -11.53 -8.42 11.75
C VAL A 181 -10.81 -8.54 10.42
N ASN A 182 -10.73 -7.44 9.66
CA ASN A 182 -10.09 -7.37 8.35
C ASN A 182 -10.51 -8.53 7.42
N GLY A 183 -11.82 -8.79 7.33
CA GLY A 183 -12.39 -9.93 6.58
C GLY A 183 -12.15 -9.87 5.07
N PHE A 184 -11.90 -8.68 4.52
CA PHE A 184 -11.52 -8.46 3.12
C PHE A 184 -10.09 -8.95 2.79
N HIS A 185 -9.22 -9.04 3.79
CA HIS A 185 -7.78 -9.19 3.55
C HIS A 185 -7.37 -10.50 2.85
N PRO A 186 -7.99 -11.68 3.11
CA PRO A 186 -7.69 -12.89 2.35
C PRO A 186 -7.87 -12.72 0.83
N LYS A 187 -8.98 -12.13 0.39
CA LYS A 187 -9.20 -11.85 -1.04
C LYS A 187 -8.26 -10.77 -1.55
N GLN A 188 -8.03 -9.71 -0.76
CA GLN A 188 -7.06 -8.67 -1.12
C GLN A 188 -5.67 -9.27 -1.37
N LEU A 189 -5.19 -10.15 -0.49
CA LEU A 189 -3.90 -10.81 -0.65
C LEU A 189 -3.89 -11.70 -1.90
N PHE A 190 -4.91 -12.54 -2.06
CA PHE A 190 -5.05 -13.41 -3.23
C PHE A 190 -5.11 -12.64 -4.55
N HIS A 191 -5.77 -11.47 -4.57
CA HIS A 191 -5.81 -10.59 -5.73
C HIS A 191 -4.41 -10.17 -6.20
N PHE A 192 -3.42 -10.07 -5.33
CA PHE A 192 -2.06 -9.80 -5.77
C PHE A 192 -1.24 -11.07 -6.01
N THR A 193 -1.45 -12.13 -5.23
CA THR A 193 -0.60 -13.32 -5.25
C THR A 193 -1.05 -14.40 -6.24
N ASN A 194 -2.22 -14.27 -6.87
CA ASN A 194 -2.67 -15.22 -7.87
C ASN A 194 -1.64 -15.34 -9.02
N PRO A 195 -1.21 -16.56 -9.41
CA PRO A 195 -0.26 -16.78 -10.51
C PRO A 195 -0.68 -16.22 -11.87
N SER A 196 -1.96 -15.94 -12.11
CA SER A 196 -2.44 -15.25 -13.32
C SER A 196 -2.42 -13.72 -13.22
N HIS A 197 -2.18 -13.15 -12.04
CA HIS A 197 -2.22 -11.71 -11.78
C HIS A 197 -0.83 -11.07 -11.83
N ARG A 198 -0.77 -9.78 -12.19
CA ARG A 198 0.48 -9.02 -12.37
C ARG A 198 0.38 -7.65 -11.73
N ILE A 199 1.51 -7.12 -11.29
CA ILE A 199 1.64 -5.68 -11.03
C ILE A 199 2.76 -5.11 -11.88
N VAL A 200 2.72 -3.80 -12.12
CA VAL A 200 3.85 -3.06 -12.69
C VAL A 200 4.32 -2.07 -11.65
N LEU A 201 5.51 -2.31 -11.10
CA LEU A 201 6.19 -1.45 -10.15
C LEU A 201 6.96 -0.35 -10.87
N MET A 202 6.90 0.84 -10.32
CA MET A 202 7.68 2.00 -10.75
C MET A 202 8.41 2.61 -9.55
N LEU A 203 9.71 2.81 -9.70
CA LEU A 203 10.48 3.66 -8.82
C LEU A 203 10.36 5.10 -9.32
N LEU A 204 9.89 6.00 -8.45
CA LEU A 204 9.63 7.38 -8.79
C LEU A 204 10.54 8.31 -8.00
N HIS A 205 10.96 9.41 -8.63
CA HIS A 205 11.61 10.55 -7.99
C HIS A 205 10.88 11.84 -8.33
N ALA A 206 10.66 12.71 -7.36
CA ALA A 206 9.94 13.96 -7.57
C ALA A 206 10.36 15.06 -6.58
N ASP A 207 10.30 16.31 -7.03
CA ASP A 207 10.36 17.50 -6.17
C ASP A 207 8.96 18.00 -5.76
N THR A 208 7.93 17.49 -6.44
CA THR A 208 6.52 17.73 -6.13
C THR A 208 6.19 17.21 -4.74
N LYS A 209 5.40 17.99 -4.00
CA LYS A 209 5.00 17.67 -2.62
C LYS A 209 4.26 16.35 -2.57
N TRP A 210 4.53 15.56 -1.55
CA TRP A 210 3.89 14.26 -1.36
C TRP A 210 2.36 14.35 -1.32
N SER A 211 1.83 15.35 -0.61
CA SER A 211 0.40 15.62 -0.52
C SER A 211 -0.23 15.94 -1.88
N THR A 212 0.45 16.68 -2.75
CA THR A 212 -0.01 16.94 -4.13
C THR A 212 -0.03 15.65 -4.95
N LEU A 213 1.03 14.84 -4.89
CA LEU A 213 1.08 13.55 -5.60
C LEU A 213 -0.03 12.60 -5.15
N LYS A 214 -0.33 12.58 -3.85
CA LYS A 214 -1.33 11.67 -3.31
C LYS A 214 -2.76 12.15 -3.55
N ASN A 215 -3.04 13.43 -3.30
CA ASN A 215 -4.40 13.95 -3.28
C ASN A 215 -4.87 14.47 -4.64
N GLU A 216 -3.96 15.05 -5.43
CA GLU A 216 -4.29 15.67 -6.72
C GLU A 216 -3.95 14.76 -7.90
N MET A 217 -2.77 14.12 -7.89
CA MET A 217 -2.37 13.22 -8.99
C MET A 217 -3.07 11.86 -8.87
N VAL A 218 -2.90 11.12 -7.77
CA VAL A 218 -3.52 9.79 -7.61
C VAL A 218 -4.99 9.91 -7.19
N GLY A 219 -5.27 10.72 -6.17
CA GLY A 219 -6.59 10.89 -5.56
C GLY A 219 -6.87 9.93 -4.42
N ALA A 220 -7.96 10.21 -3.69
CA ALA A 220 -8.36 9.46 -2.51
C ALA A 220 -8.50 7.95 -2.77
N THR A 221 -8.17 7.13 -1.76
CA THR A 221 -8.25 5.66 -1.84
C THR A 221 -9.66 5.16 -2.17
N PHE A 222 -10.67 5.86 -1.65
CA PHE A 222 -12.08 5.69 -2.01
C PHE A 222 -12.36 6.52 -3.26
N PRO A 223 -12.51 5.90 -4.46
CA PRO A 223 -12.55 6.64 -5.72
C PRO A 223 -13.71 7.64 -5.82
N GLU A 224 -14.83 7.38 -5.14
CA GLU A 224 -15.98 8.30 -5.07
C GLU A 224 -15.69 9.60 -4.30
N LYS A 225 -14.57 9.66 -3.58
CA LYS A 225 -14.08 10.86 -2.87
C LYS A 225 -12.81 11.43 -3.50
N ALA A 226 -12.32 10.84 -4.59
CA ALA A 226 -11.13 11.33 -5.28
C ALA A 226 -11.43 12.67 -5.97
N ALA A 227 -10.41 13.52 -6.11
CA ALA A 227 -10.55 14.72 -6.92
C ALA A 227 -10.92 14.31 -8.36
N PRO A 228 -11.89 14.95 -9.02
CA PRO A 228 -12.38 14.50 -10.33
C PRO A 228 -11.30 14.37 -11.40
N ASP A 229 -10.28 15.25 -11.35
CA ASP A 229 -9.18 15.29 -12.31
C ASP A 229 -7.96 14.44 -11.88
N SER A 230 -8.05 13.71 -10.76
CA SER A 230 -7.01 12.75 -10.37
C SER A 230 -7.17 11.44 -11.13
N MET A 231 -6.13 10.63 -11.18
CA MET A 231 -6.16 9.32 -11.84
C MET A 231 -7.34 8.44 -11.36
N ARG A 232 -7.56 8.33 -10.04
CA ARG A 232 -8.70 7.58 -9.48
C ARG A 232 -10.05 8.24 -9.75
N GLY A 233 -10.12 9.57 -9.76
CA GLY A 233 -11.35 10.31 -10.08
C GLY A 233 -11.78 10.10 -11.52
N GLU A 234 -10.83 10.20 -12.45
CA GLU A 234 -11.02 9.98 -13.88
C GLU A 234 -11.48 8.54 -14.15
N LEU A 235 -10.76 7.55 -13.61
CA LEU A 235 -11.15 6.13 -13.76
C LEU A 235 -12.50 5.83 -13.12
N TYR A 236 -12.83 6.45 -11.97
CA TYR A 236 -14.12 6.27 -11.32
C TYR A 236 -15.27 6.82 -12.17
N LYS A 237 -15.10 8.04 -12.69
CA LYS A 237 -16.11 8.73 -13.51
C LYS A 237 -16.33 8.03 -14.84
N ASN A 238 -15.25 7.59 -15.49
CA ASN A 238 -15.24 7.09 -16.87
C ASN A 238 -14.88 5.61 -16.97
N ALA A 239 -15.15 4.80 -15.93
CA ALA A 239 -14.74 3.39 -15.84
C ALA A 239 -14.98 2.58 -17.12
N LYS A 240 -16.18 2.69 -17.70
CA LYS A 240 -16.58 1.96 -18.91
C LYS A 240 -15.74 2.36 -20.13
N ASP A 241 -15.33 3.61 -20.23
CA ASP A 241 -14.50 4.11 -21.34
C ASP A 241 -13.07 3.56 -21.29
N TYR A 242 -12.68 3.02 -20.12
CA TYR A 242 -11.42 2.34 -19.88
C TYR A 242 -11.59 0.81 -19.78
N GLY A 243 -12.72 0.25 -20.21
CA GLY A 243 -12.99 -1.19 -20.16
C GLY A 243 -13.27 -1.73 -18.75
N LEU A 244 -13.28 -0.88 -17.72
CA LEU A 244 -13.52 -1.27 -16.34
C LEU A 244 -15.04 -1.37 -16.07
N LYS A 245 -15.45 -2.44 -15.40
CA LYS A 245 -16.84 -2.58 -14.93
C LYS A 245 -17.21 -1.50 -13.90
N SER A 246 -16.29 -1.23 -12.98
CA SER A 246 -16.42 -0.24 -11.90
C SER A 246 -15.07 -0.04 -11.24
N VAL A 247 -14.84 1.13 -10.64
CA VAL A 247 -13.67 1.41 -9.81
C VAL A 247 -14.13 1.51 -8.36
N THR A 248 -13.58 0.67 -7.49
CA THR A 248 -13.96 0.56 -6.08
C THR A 248 -12.74 0.68 -5.18
N VAL A 249 -12.92 0.77 -3.87
CA VAL A 249 -11.79 0.76 -2.92
C VAL A 249 -10.91 -0.51 -3.04
N GLU A 250 -11.51 -1.63 -3.45
CA GLU A 250 -10.79 -2.89 -3.70
C GLU A 250 -10.02 -2.83 -5.03
N ASN A 251 -10.66 -2.29 -6.07
CA ASN A 251 -10.16 -2.23 -7.45
C ASN A 251 -10.03 -0.77 -7.90
N ASN A 252 -9.06 -0.05 -7.34
CA ASN A 252 -8.76 1.36 -7.67
C ASN A 252 -7.50 1.53 -8.53
N CYS A 253 -7.10 0.47 -9.22
CA CYS A 253 -6.13 0.40 -10.32
C CYS A 253 -4.67 0.70 -9.96
N MET A 254 -4.38 1.37 -8.85
CA MET A 254 -3.03 1.85 -8.53
C MET A 254 -2.77 2.03 -7.04
N HIS A 255 -1.49 2.03 -6.71
CA HIS A 255 -0.93 2.38 -5.41
C HIS A 255 0.18 3.41 -5.57
N LEU A 256 0.29 4.29 -4.58
CA LEU A 256 1.42 5.20 -4.35
C LEU A 256 1.73 5.15 -2.85
N SER A 257 3.01 5.09 -2.49
CA SER A 257 3.48 5.20 -1.10
C SER A 257 2.84 6.39 -0.39
N ALA A 258 2.38 6.24 0.86
CA ALA A 258 1.63 7.31 1.52
C ALA A 258 2.53 8.39 2.15
N GLY A 259 3.80 8.08 2.40
CA GLY A 259 4.81 9.00 2.95
C GLY A 259 6.24 8.46 2.82
N PRO A 260 7.27 9.23 3.21
CA PRO A 260 8.67 8.93 2.91
C PRO A 260 9.26 7.74 3.67
N PHE A 261 8.84 7.51 4.92
CA PHE A 261 9.28 6.32 5.67
C PHE A 261 8.65 5.04 5.14
N GLU A 262 7.36 5.09 4.81
CA GLU A 262 6.67 3.97 4.18
C GLU A 262 7.25 3.68 2.79
N ALA A 263 7.50 4.72 1.97
CA ALA A 263 8.14 4.57 0.67
C ALA A 263 9.50 3.89 0.76
N MET A 264 10.33 4.27 1.75
CA MET A 264 11.61 3.60 1.98
C MET A 264 11.41 2.12 2.31
N ALA A 265 10.46 1.78 3.18
CA ALA A 265 10.15 0.40 3.54
C ALA A 265 9.63 -0.40 2.33
N GLU A 266 8.81 0.22 1.49
CA GLU A 266 8.29 -0.37 0.26
C GLU A 266 9.37 -0.58 -0.79
N VAL A 267 10.19 0.43 -1.08
CA VAL A 267 11.34 0.33 -2.00
C VAL A 267 12.25 -0.83 -1.57
N VAL A 268 12.56 -0.94 -0.28
CA VAL A 268 13.35 -2.05 0.26
C VAL A 268 12.61 -3.39 0.11
N ASN A 269 11.35 -3.48 0.53
CA ASN A 269 10.57 -4.71 0.49
C ASN A 269 10.43 -5.25 -0.94
N PHE A 270 10.01 -4.41 -1.89
CA PHE A 270 9.76 -4.81 -3.27
C PHE A 270 11.07 -5.04 -4.02
N PHE A 271 11.99 -4.08 -4.06
CA PHE A 271 13.17 -4.20 -4.91
C PHE A 271 14.24 -5.14 -4.34
N SER A 272 14.44 -5.26 -3.02
CA SER A 272 15.37 -6.29 -2.50
C SER A 272 14.92 -7.71 -2.84
N ALA A 273 13.61 -7.97 -2.84
CA ALA A 273 13.08 -9.29 -3.21
C ALA A 273 13.27 -9.59 -4.72
N ILE A 274 13.11 -8.58 -5.57
CA ILE A 274 13.10 -8.73 -7.04
C ILE A 274 14.51 -8.67 -7.63
N THR A 275 15.31 -7.68 -7.24
CA THR A 275 16.62 -7.40 -7.87
C THR A 275 17.80 -7.91 -7.07
N LYS A 276 17.56 -8.48 -5.87
CA LYS A 276 18.60 -8.79 -4.87
C LYS A 276 19.37 -7.54 -4.42
N MET A 277 18.69 -6.39 -4.40
CA MET A 277 19.24 -5.11 -3.94
C MET A 277 19.88 -5.23 -2.55
N ASP A 278 21.12 -4.77 -2.42
CA ASP A 278 21.82 -4.65 -1.14
C ASP A 278 21.64 -3.23 -0.60
N ILE A 279 20.75 -3.07 0.38
CA ILE A 279 20.43 -1.77 1.00
C ILE A 279 21.67 -0.99 1.50
N LYS A 280 22.77 -1.67 1.85
CA LYS A 280 23.99 -0.98 2.31
C LYS A 280 24.70 -0.25 1.16
N LYS A 281 24.58 -0.79 -0.06
CA LYS A 281 25.19 -0.26 -1.29
C LYS A 281 24.21 0.62 -2.05
N GLU A 282 22.99 0.12 -2.24
CA GLU A 282 21.88 0.76 -2.95
C GLU A 282 20.92 1.36 -1.92
N ARG A 283 21.38 2.44 -1.29
CA ARG A 283 20.64 3.11 -0.20
C ARG A 283 19.46 3.90 -0.80
N PRO A 284 18.22 3.66 -0.35
CA PRO A 284 17.10 4.54 -0.67
C PRO A 284 17.41 5.99 -0.30
N LEU A 285 16.82 6.94 -1.02
CA LEU A 285 17.07 8.37 -0.84
C LEU A 285 16.78 8.81 0.60
N MET A 286 15.68 8.36 1.18
CA MET A 286 15.32 8.65 2.57
C MET A 286 16.40 8.18 3.55
N LEU A 287 16.96 6.98 3.34
CA LEU A 287 18.06 6.45 4.16
C LEU A 287 19.30 7.34 4.06
N LYS A 288 19.67 7.77 2.84
CA LYS A 288 20.81 8.71 2.65
C LYS A 288 20.58 10.02 3.41
N LYS A 289 19.39 10.60 3.29
CA LYS A 289 19.03 11.85 3.96
C LYS A 289 19.07 11.73 5.50
N MET A 290 18.57 10.63 6.06
CA MET A 290 18.63 10.37 7.51
C MET A 290 20.07 10.29 8.03
N LEU A 291 20.96 9.58 7.31
CA LEU A 291 22.38 9.51 7.66
C LEU A 291 23.05 10.88 7.59
N SER A 292 22.80 11.65 6.54
CA SER A 292 23.29 13.03 6.39
C SER A 292 22.77 13.96 7.50
N ALA A 293 21.57 13.69 8.03
CA ALA A 293 20.99 14.40 9.16
C ALA A 293 21.54 13.97 10.54
N GLY A 294 22.52 13.06 10.57
CA GLY A 294 23.20 12.58 11.77
C GLY A 294 22.47 11.47 12.52
N ILE A 295 21.50 10.80 11.90
CA ILE A 295 20.80 9.65 12.50
C ILE A 295 21.64 8.41 12.28
N ASP A 296 21.84 7.61 13.35
CA ASP A 296 22.59 6.37 13.27
C ASP A 296 21.97 5.37 12.26
N TYR A 297 22.82 4.57 11.61
CA TYR A 297 22.38 3.57 10.64
C TYR A 297 21.47 2.51 11.27
N GLY A 298 21.81 2.01 12.47
CA GLY A 298 20.99 1.03 13.17
C GLY A 298 19.61 1.57 13.53
N ILE A 299 19.51 2.85 13.95
CA ILE A 299 18.23 3.53 14.16
C ILE A 299 17.46 3.67 12.85
N THR A 300 18.14 4.07 11.78
CA THR A 300 17.53 4.25 10.45
C THR A 300 16.91 2.95 9.95
N ILE A 301 17.61 1.82 10.06
CA ILE A 301 17.09 0.52 9.62
C ILE A 301 15.85 0.09 10.42
N LYS A 302 15.78 0.38 11.72
CA LYS A 302 14.59 0.07 12.54
C LYS A 302 13.33 0.82 12.09
N THR A 303 13.46 1.93 11.36
CA THR A 303 12.29 2.65 10.84
C THR A 303 11.54 1.87 9.77
N LEU A 304 12.19 0.89 9.10
CA LEU A 304 11.55 0.02 8.12
C LEU A 304 10.43 -0.85 8.73
N ASP A 305 10.48 -1.11 10.03
CA ASP A 305 9.49 -1.92 10.75
C ASP A 305 8.25 -1.14 11.20
N ASN A 306 8.15 0.14 10.81
CA ASN A 306 7.12 1.08 11.24
C ASN A 306 6.96 1.15 12.78
N PRO A 307 7.99 1.63 13.51
CA PRO A 307 7.97 1.64 14.96
C PRO A 307 6.88 2.56 15.51
N GLU A 308 6.39 2.24 16.71
CA GLU A 308 5.60 3.19 17.49
C GLU A 308 6.48 4.36 17.93
N ILE A 309 5.92 5.55 17.85
CA ILE A 309 6.53 6.80 18.28
C ILE A 309 5.54 7.59 19.14
N GLU A 310 6.09 8.46 19.98
CA GLU A 310 5.31 9.47 20.65
C GLU A 310 5.54 10.82 19.97
N TYR A 311 4.46 11.43 19.49
CA TYR A 311 4.50 12.73 18.83
C TYR A 311 3.35 13.59 19.36
N ARG A 312 3.67 14.77 19.89
CA ARG A 312 2.70 15.71 20.50
C ARG A 312 1.80 15.03 21.55
N SER A 313 2.41 14.22 22.43
CA SER A 313 1.73 13.46 23.50
C SER A 313 0.67 12.47 22.99
N LYS A 314 0.78 12.03 21.74
CA LYS A 314 -0.03 10.97 21.16
C LYS A 314 0.88 9.85 20.68
N ARG A 315 0.50 8.62 21.02
CA ARG A 315 1.12 7.41 20.47
C ARG A 315 0.53 7.11 19.10
N THR A 316 1.41 6.89 18.13
CA THR A 316 1.07 6.51 16.75
C THR A 316 2.26 5.76 16.17
N ASP A 317 2.07 5.04 15.07
CA ASP A 317 3.19 4.51 14.29
C ASP A 317 3.82 5.60 13.41
N LEU A 318 5.10 5.41 13.06
CA LEU A 318 5.91 6.36 12.31
C LEU A 318 5.34 6.66 10.91
N PHE A 319 4.83 5.65 10.21
CA PHE A 319 4.30 5.82 8.86
C PHE A 319 3.03 6.68 8.90
N THR A 320 2.10 6.38 9.80
CA THR A 320 0.91 7.23 10.02
C THR A 320 1.29 8.66 10.41
N ALA A 321 2.30 8.84 11.26
CA ALA A 321 2.70 10.19 11.70
C ALA A 321 3.35 11.04 10.59
N THR A 322 3.87 10.39 9.55
CA THR A 322 4.62 11.04 8.46
C THR A 322 3.92 10.92 7.11
N GLU A 323 2.66 10.49 7.12
CA GLU A 323 1.81 10.41 5.94
C GLU A 323 1.70 11.80 5.28
N GLU A 324 1.84 11.85 3.97
CA GLU A 324 1.75 13.06 3.14
C GLU A 324 2.80 14.15 3.41
N MET A 325 3.78 13.90 4.28
CA MET A 325 4.92 14.79 4.51
C MET A 325 5.98 14.63 3.42
N ASP A 326 6.73 15.71 3.16
CA ASP A 326 7.95 15.61 2.37
C ASP A 326 9.10 15.03 3.22
N SER A 327 10.09 14.42 2.55
CA SER A 327 11.18 13.68 3.22
C SER A 327 11.89 14.48 4.32
N ASP A 328 12.17 15.76 4.11
CA ASP A 328 12.92 16.57 5.06
C ASP A 328 12.08 16.95 6.30
N GLU A 329 10.78 17.14 6.13
CA GLU A 329 9.82 17.37 7.22
C GLU A 329 9.68 16.10 8.07
N ALA A 330 9.51 14.94 7.44
CA ALA A 330 9.41 13.66 8.12
C ALA A 330 10.67 13.32 8.93
N ILE A 331 11.87 13.60 8.39
CA ILE A 331 13.14 13.43 9.13
C ILE A 331 13.18 14.37 10.35
N SER A 332 12.74 15.61 10.19
CA SER A 332 12.71 16.58 11.29
C SER A 332 11.79 16.12 12.42
N LEU A 333 10.58 15.66 12.08
CA LEU A 333 9.65 15.06 13.03
C LEU A 333 10.27 13.86 13.75
N PHE A 334 10.86 12.92 13.02
CA PHE A 334 11.46 11.74 13.62
C PHE A 334 12.64 12.08 14.55
N LYS A 335 13.42 13.13 14.25
CA LYS A 335 14.48 13.59 15.16
C LYS A 335 13.94 14.15 16.47
N GLU A 336 12.76 14.75 16.47
CA GLU A 336 12.11 15.22 17.71
C GLU A 336 11.73 14.04 18.61
N THR A 337 11.20 12.95 18.05
CA THR A 337 10.82 11.76 18.82
C THR A 337 12.04 11.07 19.44
N LEU A 338 13.18 11.04 18.75
CA LEU A 338 14.44 10.52 19.28
C LEU A 338 14.99 11.34 20.46
N LYS A 339 14.71 12.65 20.51
CA LYS A 339 15.13 13.51 21.63
C LYS A 339 14.24 13.31 22.86
N ALA A 340 12.93 13.23 22.65
CA ALA A 340 11.97 12.98 23.72
C ALA A 340 12.27 11.65 24.44
N GLY A 341 12.54 10.58 23.69
CA GLY A 341 12.86 9.27 24.28
C GLY A 341 14.20 9.20 25.04
N LYS A 342 15.13 10.14 24.81
CA LYS A 342 16.37 10.23 25.61
C LYS A 342 16.16 10.93 26.95
N GLN A 343 15.23 11.88 27.04
CA GLN A 343 14.94 12.60 28.28
C GLN A 343 14.20 11.75 29.31
N GLU A 344 13.44 10.73 28.89
CA GLU A 344 12.77 9.78 29.79
C GLU A 344 13.71 8.68 30.33
N GLY A 345 14.88 8.48 29.72
CA GLY A 345 15.86 7.45 30.10
C GLY A 345 16.95 7.91 31.07
N GLU A 346 16.94 9.18 31.50
CA GLU A 346 17.92 9.80 32.42
C GLU A 346 17.33 10.22 33.77
N ILE A 347 16.16 9.67 34.18
CA ILE A 347 15.53 9.94 35.49
C ILE A 347 15.61 8.72 36.41
#